data_AF-A0A0S8KT05-F1
#
_entry.id   AF-A0A0S8KT05-F1
#
_cell.length_a   1.000
_cell.length_b   1.000
_cell.length_c   1.000
_cell.angle_alpha   90.00
_cell.angle_beta   90.00
_cell.angle_gamma   90.00
#
_symmetry.space_group_name_H-M   'P 1'
#
loop_
_entity.id
_entity.type
_entity.pdbx_description
1 polymer ?
#
loop_
_entity_poly.entity_id
_entity_poly.type
_entity_poly.pdbx_seq_one_letter_code
_entity_poly.pdbx_strand_id
1 'polypeptide(L)'
;MSRRRKTDAPTRGEVTEKVEKNKGEMEEGVEKLDITATDTETVRETLENLDFEGTAEGSDAIEQAIEEAEDVTVEIFDGQDEELDEFIDSEVKEHEQELQERTDASETDFTKVSDAADQIATDQTKDELERAKTEIRDDVEFIDEQQQASRESREENEQLQAQHRNRVHGGGR
;
A
#
# COMPACT_ATOMS: atom_id res chain seq x y z
N MET A 1 -4.11 42.17 -6.32
CA MET A 1 -3.28 41.10 -5.73
C MET A 1 -4.19 39.92 -5.45
N SER A 2 -4.03 38.82 -6.18
CA SER A 2 -4.93 37.67 -6.11
C SER A 2 -4.59 36.82 -4.89
N ARG A 3 -5.48 36.76 -3.90
CA ARG A 3 -5.42 35.78 -2.81
C ARG A 3 -5.84 34.43 -3.39
N ARG A 4 -4.91 33.66 -3.95
CA ARG A 4 -5.10 32.21 -4.08
C ARG A 4 -4.82 31.62 -2.71
N ARG A 5 -5.86 31.33 -1.95
CA ARG A 5 -5.78 30.60 -0.68
C ARG A 5 -6.91 29.59 -0.67
N LYS A 6 -6.57 28.31 -0.44
CA LYS A 6 -7.47 27.25 0.04
C LYS A 6 -8.27 26.37 -0.94
N THR A 7 -8.00 26.31 -2.24
CA THR A 7 -8.87 25.50 -3.14
C THR A 7 -8.43 24.06 -3.44
N ASP A 8 -7.16 23.66 -3.24
CA ASP A 8 -6.66 22.34 -3.69
C ASP A 8 -5.98 21.49 -2.61
N ALA A 9 -6.10 21.84 -1.31
CA ALA A 9 -5.53 21.02 -0.24
C ALA A 9 -6.61 20.10 0.37
N PRO A 10 -6.34 18.79 0.54
CA PRO A 10 -7.24 17.87 1.20
C PRO A 10 -7.36 18.24 2.68
N THR A 11 -8.51 17.91 3.23
CA THR A 11 -8.78 17.94 4.66
C THR A 11 -8.10 16.76 5.34
N ARG A 12 -7.89 16.85 6.67
CA ARG A 12 -7.39 15.73 7.47
C ARG A 12 -8.24 14.47 7.30
N GLY A 13 -9.56 14.64 7.19
CA GLY A 13 -10.48 13.53 6.95
C GLY A 13 -10.24 12.84 5.61
N GLU A 14 -10.03 13.61 4.53
CA GLU A 14 -9.73 13.06 3.20
C GLU A 14 -8.36 12.34 3.18
N VAL A 15 -7.36 12.85 3.92
CA VAL A 15 -6.06 12.18 4.06
C VAL A 15 -6.22 10.82 4.76
N THR A 16 -6.90 10.80 5.92
CA THR A 16 -7.15 9.56 6.67
C THR A 16 -7.95 8.56 5.84
N GLU A 17 -9.01 9.00 5.17
CA GLU A 17 -9.81 8.15 4.29
C GLU A 17 -8.97 7.54 3.16
N LYS A 18 -8.08 8.32 2.54
CA LYS A 18 -7.19 7.81 1.48
C LYS A 18 -6.16 6.81 2.01
N VAL A 19 -5.58 7.03 3.19
CA VAL A 19 -4.67 6.05 3.84
C VAL A 19 -5.41 4.75 4.18
N GLU A 20 -6.58 4.85 4.82
CA GLU A 20 -7.39 3.67 5.18
C GLU A 20 -7.87 2.90 3.94
N LYS A 21 -8.27 3.61 2.89
CA LYS A 21 -8.65 3.01 1.61
C LYS A 21 -7.47 2.25 0.99
N ASN A 22 -6.32 2.89 0.87
CA ASN A 22 -5.11 2.26 0.30
C ASN A 22 -4.71 1.02 1.09
N LYS A 23 -4.77 1.09 2.43
CA LYS A 23 -4.54 -0.07 3.30
C LYS A 23 -5.51 -1.21 3.00
N GLY A 24 -6.82 -0.92 2.91
CA GLY A 24 -7.83 -1.94 2.64
C GLY A 24 -7.67 -2.59 1.25
N GLU A 25 -7.30 -1.81 0.24
CA GLU A 25 -7.06 -2.34 -1.11
C GLU A 25 -5.82 -3.24 -1.16
N MET A 26 -4.74 -2.91 -0.44
CA MET A 26 -3.58 -3.80 -0.29
C MET A 26 -3.93 -5.09 0.44
N GLU A 27 -4.66 -5.00 1.56
CA GLU A 27 -5.08 -6.17 2.34
C GLU A 27 -5.97 -7.13 1.50
N GLU A 28 -6.91 -6.59 0.72
CA GLU A 28 -7.74 -7.38 -0.20
C GLU A 28 -6.89 -8.04 -1.31
N GLY A 29 -5.90 -7.32 -1.84
CA GLY A 29 -4.95 -7.86 -2.82
C GLY A 29 -4.17 -9.06 -2.26
N VAL A 30 -3.62 -8.92 -1.06
CA VAL A 30 -2.89 -10.01 -0.39
C VAL A 30 -3.80 -11.20 -0.05
N GLU A 31 -5.04 -10.98 0.35
CA GLU A 31 -6.00 -12.06 0.61
C GLU A 31 -6.27 -12.88 -0.67
N LYS A 32 -6.39 -12.22 -1.83
CA LYS A 32 -6.54 -12.91 -3.13
C LYS A 32 -5.30 -13.76 -3.46
N LEU A 33 -4.10 -13.22 -3.22
CA LEU A 33 -2.85 -13.96 -3.39
C LEU A 33 -2.78 -15.19 -2.47
N ASP A 34 -3.23 -15.08 -1.22
CA ASP A 34 -3.27 -16.22 -0.30
C ASP A 34 -4.20 -17.34 -0.79
N ILE A 35 -5.37 -16.99 -1.28
CA ILE A 35 -6.34 -17.94 -1.85
C ILE A 35 -5.72 -18.66 -3.04
N THR A 36 -5.21 -17.92 -4.02
CA THR A 36 -4.64 -18.53 -5.24
C THR A 36 -3.38 -19.35 -4.95
N ALA A 37 -2.55 -18.92 -3.99
CA ALA A 37 -1.40 -19.70 -3.54
C ALA A 37 -1.83 -21.02 -2.89
N THR A 38 -2.89 -21.01 -2.08
CA THR A 38 -3.46 -22.21 -1.46
C THR A 38 -4.09 -23.15 -2.49
N ASP A 39 -4.75 -22.61 -3.51
CA ASP A 39 -5.27 -23.40 -4.63
C ASP A 39 -4.14 -24.10 -5.39
N THR A 40 -3.05 -23.38 -5.68
CA THR A 40 -1.84 -23.95 -6.32
C THR A 40 -1.27 -25.11 -5.50
N GLU A 41 -1.12 -24.94 -4.18
CA GLU A 41 -0.65 -26.00 -3.27
C GLU A 41 -1.60 -27.20 -3.25
N THR A 42 -2.91 -26.95 -3.25
CA THR A 42 -3.94 -28.01 -3.27
C THR A 42 -3.89 -28.83 -4.55
N VAL A 43 -3.65 -28.19 -5.71
CA VAL A 43 -3.47 -28.88 -6.99
C VAL A 43 -2.24 -29.80 -6.95
N ARG A 44 -1.11 -29.30 -6.45
CA ARG A 44 0.12 -30.08 -6.27
C ARG A 44 -0.07 -31.28 -5.34
N GLU A 45 -0.66 -31.04 -4.17
CA GLU A 45 -0.96 -32.11 -3.22
C GLU A 45 -1.92 -33.14 -3.81
N THR A 46 -2.88 -32.71 -4.64
CA THR A 46 -3.78 -33.63 -5.33
C THR A 46 -3.00 -34.54 -6.27
N LEU A 47 -2.08 -33.99 -7.07
CA LEU A 47 -1.23 -34.80 -7.97
C LEU A 47 -0.39 -35.82 -7.18
N GLU A 48 0.24 -35.38 -6.08
CA GLU A 48 1.10 -36.23 -5.25
C GLU A 48 0.35 -37.40 -4.57
N ASN A 49 -0.93 -37.23 -4.29
CA ASN A 49 -1.76 -38.21 -3.60
C ASN A 49 -2.49 -39.20 -4.54
N LEU A 50 -2.33 -39.08 -5.87
CA LEU A 50 -2.98 -39.98 -6.81
C LEU A 50 -2.21 -41.30 -6.96
N ASP A 51 -2.93 -42.42 -6.82
CA ASP A 51 -2.35 -43.76 -6.90
C ASP A 51 -2.15 -44.27 -8.34
N PHE A 52 -2.80 -43.64 -9.34
CA PHE A 52 -2.70 -43.99 -10.77
C PHE A 52 -2.92 -45.48 -11.13
N GLU A 53 -3.84 -46.17 -10.44
CA GLU A 53 -4.15 -47.59 -10.66
C GLU A 53 -4.95 -47.90 -11.95
N GLY A 54 -5.18 -46.88 -12.79
CA GLY A 54 -5.93 -46.98 -14.05
C GLY A 54 -5.13 -47.56 -15.21
N THR A 55 -5.54 -47.20 -16.43
CA THR A 55 -4.73 -47.46 -17.63
C THR A 55 -3.62 -46.41 -17.75
N ALA A 56 -2.49 -46.76 -18.36
CA ALA A 56 -1.40 -45.82 -18.56
C ALA A 56 -1.86 -44.53 -19.29
N GLU A 57 -2.66 -44.68 -20.35
CA GLU A 57 -3.19 -43.51 -21.08
C GLU A 57 -4.16 -42.66 -20.24
N GLY A 58 -4.83 -43.29 -19.26
CA GLY A 58 -5.73 -42.58 -18.35
C GLY A 58 -4.97 -41.85 -17.27
N SER A 59 -3.92 -42.47 -16.73
CA SER A 59 -3.02 -41.86 -15.75
C SER A 59 -2.28 -40.66 -16.34
N ASP A 60 -1.70 -40.80 -17.54
CA ASP A 60 -1.01 -39.70 -18.25
C ASP A 60 -1.97 -38.52 -18.49
N ALA A 61 -3.23 -38.81 -18.89
CA ALA A 61 -4.23 -37.77 -19.13
C ALA A 61 -4.68 -37.06 -17.85
N ILE A 62 -4.72 -37.77 -16.70
CA ILE A 62 -5.05 -37.17 -15.40
C ILE A 62 -3.89 -36.29 -14.91
N GLU A 63 -2.66 -36.81 -14.99
CA GLU A 63 -1.45 -36.06 -14.63
C GLU A 63 -1.38 -34.75 -15.43
N GLN A 64 -1.48 -34.83 -16.76
CA GLN A 64 -1.47 -33.65 -17.63
C GLN A 64 -2.59 -32.65 -17.27
N ALA A 65 -3.81 -33.12 -17.00
CA ALA A 65 -4.92 -32.23 -16.68
C ALA A 65 -4.74 -31.50 -15.33
N ILE A 66 -4.01 -32.10 -14.38
CA ILE A 66 -3.71 -31.49 -13.08
C ILE A 66 -2.53 -30.53 -13.21
N GLU A 67 -1.50 -30.86 -13.99
CA GLU A 67 -0.42 -29.94 -14.34
C GLU A 67 -0.97 -28.68 -15.05
N GLU A 68 -1.86 -28.85 -16.02
CA GLU A 68 -2.54 -27.73 -16.69
C GLU A 68 -3.38 -26.89 -15.71
N ALA A 69 -3.97 -27.52 -14.69
CA ALA A 69 -4.68 -26.79 -13.64
C ALA A 69 -3.74 -25.98 -12.74
N GLU A 70 -2.55 -26.53 -12.44
CA GLU A 70 -1.51 -25.81 -11.70
C GLU A 70 -1.05 -24.57 -12.48
N ASP A 71 -0.74 -24.75 -13.78
CA ASP A 71 -0.34 -23.65 -14.67
C ASP A 71 -1.37 -22.51 -14.66
N VAL A 72 -2.66 -22.83 -14.73
CA VAL A 72 -3.74 -21.84 -14.66
C VAL A 72 -3.74 -21.10 -13.31
N THR A 73 -3.54 -21.81 -12.18
CA THR A 73 -3.48 -21.16 -10.87
C THR A 73 -2.26 -20.25 -10.73
N VAL A 74 -1.11 -20.66 -11.29
CA VAL A 74 0.11 -19.84 -11.31
C VAL A 74 -0.09 -18.59 -12.17
N GLU A 75 -0.67 -18.71 -13.37
CA GLU A 75 -0.94 -17.55 -14.24
C GLU A 75 -1.90 -16.55 -13.59
N ILE A 76 -2.93 -17.03 -12.88
CA ILE A 76 -3.87 -16.16 -12.14
C ILE A 76 -3.14 -15.46 -10.99
N PHE A 77 -2.28 -16.18 -10.26
CA PHE A 77 -1.48 -15.61 -9.18
C PHE A 77 -0.58 -14.50 -9.69
N ASP A 78 0.17 -14.75 -10.78
CA ASP A 78 1.10 -13.78 -11.37
C ASP A 78 0.38 -12.52 -11.82
N GLY A 79 -0.82 -12.65 -12.41
CA GLY A 79 -1.65 -11.51 -12.79
C GLY A 79 -2.12 -10.68 -11.58
N GLN A 80 -2.59 -11.34 -10.52
CA GLN A 80 -3.00 -10.65 -9.28
C GLN A 80 -1.81 -9.97 -8.60
N ASP A 81 -0.64 -10.59 -8.65
CA ASP A 81 0.60 -10.10 -8.06
C ASP A 81 1.11 -8.84 -8.79
N GLU A 82 1.06 -8.84 -10.12
CA GLU A 82 1.37 -7.67 -10.95
C GLU A 82 0.38 -6.52 -10.72
N GLU A 83 -0.93 -6.82 -10.64
CA GLU A 83 -1.96 -5.82 -10.33
C GLU A 83 -1.73 -5.15 -8.97
N LEU A 84 -1.35 -5.92 -7.95
CA LEU A 84 -1.05 -5.40 -6.62
C LEU A 84 0.23 -4.54 -6.62
N ASP A 85 1.28 -4.98 -7.31
CA ASP A 85 2.51 -4.20 -7.46
C ASP A 85 2.24 -2.87 -8.18
N GLU A 86 1.45 -2.88 -9.26
CA GLU A 86 1.08 -1.66 -9.99
C GLU A 86 0.29 -0.70 -9.09
N PHE A 87 -0.65 -1.21 -8.30
CA PHE A 87 -1.40 -0.41 -7.33
C PHE A 87 -0.50 0.22 -6.27
N ILE A 88 0.42 -0.55 -5.68
CA ILE A 88 1.37 -0.05 -4.67
C ILE A 88 2.26 1.05 -5.26
N ASP A 89 2.78 0.84 -6.47
CA ASP A 89 3.66 1.80 -7.14
C ASP A 89 2.94 3.08 -7.56
N SER A 90 1.72 2.96 -8.07
CA SER A 90 0.96 4.09 -8.61
C SER A 90 0.20 4.86 -7.54
N GLU A 91 -0.57 4.21 -6.67
CA GLU A 91 -1.49 4.91 -5.77
C GLU A 91 -0.91 5.10 -4.37
N VAL A 92 -0.21 4.11 -3.83
CA VAL A 92 0.33 4.16 -2.46
C VAL A 92 1.56 5.03 -2.40
N LYS A 93 2.58 4.74 -3.22
CA LYS A 93 3.84 5.51 -3.23
C LYS A 93 3.63 6.96 -3.69
N GLU A 94 2.74 7.21 -4.65
CA GLU A 94 2.38 8.59 -5.05
C GLU A 94 1.77 9.34 -3.88
N HIS A 95 0.80 8.75 -3.17
CA HIS A 95 0.20 9.39 -2.01
C HIS A 95 1.22 9.65 -0.88
N GLU A 96 2.12 8.71 -0.60
CA GLU A 96 3.20 8.92 0.37
C GLU A 96 4.13 10.08 -0.01
N GLN A 97 4.40 10.25 -1.30
CA GLN A 97 5.16 11.38 -1.83
C GLN A 97 4.36 12.69 -1.68
N GLU A 98 3.07 12.69 -2.00
CA GLU A 98 2.19 13.86 -1.79
C GLU A 98 2.20 14.30 -0.32
N LEU A 99 2.18 13.36 0.63
CA LEU A 99 2.27 13.66 2.06
C LEU A 99 3.64 14.26 2.42
N GLN A 100 4.74 13.71 1.89
CA GLN A 100 6.08 14.27 2.11
C GLN A 100 6.17 15.72 1.63
N GLU A 101 5.73 15.99 0.40
CA GLU A 101 5.76 17.33 -0.19
C GLU A 101 4.95 18.33 0.63
N ARG A 102 3.86 17.87 1.26
CA ARG A 102 3.04 18.67 2.17
C ARG A 102 3.74 18.95 3.51
N THR A 103 4.39 17.95 4.11
CA THR A 103 5.23 18.15 5.31
C THR A 103 6.30 19.21 5.03
N ASP A 104 7.06 19.07 3.94
CA ASP A 104 8.12 20.02 3.57
C ASP A 104 7.59 21.45 3.36
N ALA A 105 6.40 21.57 2.75
CA ALA A 105 5.73 22.85 2.56
C ALA A 105 5.26 23.47 3.90
N SER A 106 4.70 22.66 4.80
CA SER A 106 4.27 23.09 6.14
C SER A 106 5.45 23.51 7.01
N GLU A 107 6.59 22.81 6.98
CA GLU A 107 7.82 23.22 7.67
C GLU A 107 8.38 24.55 7.13
N THR A 108 8.29 24.75 5.82
CA THR A 108 8.67 26.01 5.19
C THR A 108 7.77 27.15 5.67
N ASP A 109 6.45 26.91 5.77
CA ASP A 109 5.51 27.91 6.28
C ASP A 109 5.69 28.17 7.78
N PHE A 110 6.02 27.15 8.58
CA PHE A 110 6.42 27.30 9.98
C PHE A 110 7.58 28.28 10.12
N THR A 111 8.62 28.11 9.30
CA THR A 111 9.80 28.99 9.31
C THR A 111 9.42 30.43 8.97
N LYS A 112 8.61 30.65 7.92
CA LYS A 112 8.15 32.00 7.53
C LYS A 112 7.32 32.65 8.64
N VAL A 113 6.44 31.90 9.30
CA VAL A 113 5.61 32.42 10.41
C VAL A 113 6.48 32.75 11.61
N SER A 114 7.47 31.92 11.92
CA SER A 114 8.44 32.19 12.99
C SER A 114 9.26 33.46 12.72
N ASP A 115 9.81 33.60 11.52
CA ASP A 115 10.57 34.80 11.12
C ASP A 115 9.71 36.07 11.20
N ALA A 116 8.43 35.97 10.82
CA ALA A 116 7.49 37.08 10.93
C ALA A 116 7.18 37.41 12.40
N ALA A 117 7.00 36.40 13.26
CA ALA A 117 6.73 36.59 14.69
C ALA A 117 7.87 37.32 15.41
N ASP A 118 9.12 37.06 15.01
CA ASP A 118 10.30 37.72 15.57
C ASP A 118 10.43 39.20 15.17
N GLN A 119 9.79 39.59 14.06
CA GLN A 119 9.81 40.98 13.56
C GLN A 119 8.66 41.84 14.11
N ILE A 120 7.67 41.23 14.78
CA ILE A 120 6.48 41.92 15.28
C ILE A 120 6.70 42.38 16.72
N ALA A 121 6.52 43.69 16.94
CA ALA A 121 6.64 44.31 18.26
C ALA A 121 5.33 44.28 19.08
N THR A 122 4.20 43.98 18.45
CA THR A 122 2.89 43.97 19.11
C THR A 122 2.62 42.61 19.72
N ASP A 123 2.60 42.51 21.04
CA ASP A 123 2.41 41.24 21.78
C ASP A 123 1.17 40.46 21.34
N GLN A 124 0.03 41.14 21.18
CA GLN A 124 -1.22 40.49 20.74
C GLN A 124 -1.09 39.86 19.35
N THR A 125 -0.29 40.46 18.45
CA THR A 125 -0.06 39.90 17.12
C THR A 125 0.95 38.78 17.16
N LYS A 126 1.93 38.84 18.07
CA LYS A 126 2.87 37.75 18.33
C LYS A 126 2.14 36.51 18.86
N ASP A 127 1.21 36.68 19.81
CA ASP A 127 0.41 35.58 20.35
C ASP A 127 -0.39 34.84 19.25
N GLU A 128 -0.97 35.59 18.30
CA GLU A 128 -1.69 35.00 17.17
C GLU A 128 -0.76 34.28 16.17
N LEU A 129 0.49 34.74 16.00
CA LEU A 129 1.47 34.02 15.19
C LEU A 129 2.02 32.78 15.89
N GLU A 130 2.20 32.81 17.21
CA GLU A 130 2.54 31.60 17.97
C GLU A 130 1.42 30.56 17.90
N ARG A 131 0.14 30.99 17.94
CA ARG A 131 -0.99 30.08 17.62
C ARG A 131 -0.86 29.48 16.23
N ALA A 132 -0.58 30.28 15.21
CA ALA A 132 -0.40 29.77 13.85
C ALA A 132 0.75 28.77 13.74
N LYS A 133 1.86 28.96 14.48
CA LYS A 133 2.97 28.00 14.56
C LYS A 133 2.54 26.68 15.19
N THR A 134 1.75 26.71 16.26
CA THR A 134 1.19 25.50 16.87
C THR A 134 0.29 24.76 15.88
N GLU A 135 -0.62 25.45 15.20
CA GLU A 135 -1.51 24.81 14.22
C GLU A 135 -0.74 24.15 13.06
N ILE A 136 0.34 24.80 12.57
CA ILE A 136 1.21 24.22 11.54
C ILE A 136 1.90 22.98 12.07
N ARG A 137 2.44 23.04 13.29
CA ARG A 137 3.12 21.90 13.91
C ARG A 137 2.17 20.72 14.11
N ASP A 138 0.97 20.97 14.61
CA ASP A 138 -0.06 19.94 14.78
C ASP A 138 -0.48 19.32 13.44
N ASP A 139 -0.36 20.07 12.33
CA ASP A 139 -0.62 19.55 10.98
C ASP A 139 0.53 18.71 10.44
N VAL A 140 1.78 19.12 10.68
CA VAL A 140 2.97 18.30 10.34
C VAL A 140 2.94 16.98 11.11
N GLU A 141 2.72 17.04 12.43
CA GLU A 141 2.63 15.84 13.27
C GLU A 141 1.53 14.89 12.77
N PHE A 142 0.37 15.42 12.38
CA PHE A 142 -0.69 14.63 11.75
C PHE A 142 -0.26 13.98 10.43
N ILE A 143 0.34 14.73 9.50
CA ILE A 143 0.75 14.21 8.19
C ILE A 143 1.82 13.12 8.36
N ASP A 144 2.78 13.34 9.25
CA ASP A 144 3.85 12.38 9.54
C ASP A 144 3.29 11.06 10.12
N GLU A 145 2.31 11.13 11.02
CA GLU A 145 1.61 9.95 11.54
C GLU A 145 0.91 9.17 10.41
N GLN A 146 0.23 9.86 9.50
CA GLN A 146 -0.44 9.22 8.37
C GLN A 146 0.56 8.60 7.38
N GLN A 147 1.68 9.27 7.14
CA GLN A 147 2.74 8.75 6.28
C GLN A 147 3.39 7.51 6.89
N GLN A 148 3.64 7.51 8.20
CA GLN A 148 4.16 6.34 8.91
C GLN A 148 3.19 5.16 8.81
N ALA A 149 1.89 5.38 9.07
CA ALA A 149 0.87 4.34 8.97
C ALA A 149 0.78 3.72 7.56
N SER A 150 0.87 4.56 6.51
CA SER A 150 0.92 4.10 5.12
C SER A 150 2.14 3.20 4.88
N ARG A 151 3.33 3.64 5.30
CA ARG A 151 4.59 2.90 5.09
C ARG A 151 4.59 1.56 5.80
N GLU A 152 4.16 1.54 7.07
CA GLU A 152 4.06 0.31 7.86
C GLU A 152 3.11 -0.70 7.19
N SER A 153 1.94 -0.23 6.74
CA SER A 153 0.98 -1.08 6.03
C SER A 153 1.56 -1.63 4.72
N ARG A 154 2.26 -0.80 3.94
CA ARG A 154 2.89 -1.23 2.69
C ARG A 154 3.98 -2.27 2.94
N GLU A 155 4.88 -2.03 3.89
CA GLU A 155 5.96 -2.95 4.24
C GLU A 155 5.42 -4.32 4.71
N GLU A 156 4.35 -4.33 5.52
CA GLU A 156 3.67 -5.56 5.93
C GLU A 156 3.08 -6.32 4.74
N ASN A 157 2.40 -5.62 3.82
CA ASN A 157 1.80 -6.24 2.63
C ASN A 157 2.86 -6.75 1.64
N GLU A 158 3.93 -5.98 1.38
CA GLU A 158 5.06 -6.42 0.54
C GLU A 158 5.72 -7.69 1.13
N GLN A 159 5.81 -7.80 2.47
CA GLN A 159 6.33 -9.00 3.11
C GLN A 159 5.39 -10.21 2.93
N LEU A 160 4.07 -10.02 3.05
CA LEU A 160 3.08 -11.10 2.85
C LEU A 160 3.05 -11.55 1.38
N GLN A 161 2.99 -10.60 0.45
CA GLN A 161 3.09 -10.85 -0.99
C GLN A 161 4.33 -11.67 -1.33
N ALA A 162 5.50 -11.30 -0.80
CA ALA A 162 6.73 -12.08 -1.00
C ALA A 162 6.64 -13.50 -0.42
N GLN A 163 5.93 -13.72 0.69
CA GLN A 163 5.68 -15.06 1.22
C GLN A 163 4.82 -15.89 0.26
N HIS A 164 3.75 -15.31 -0.30
CA HIS A 164 2.89 -15.99 -1.26
C HIS A 164 3.62 -16.31 -2.58
N ARG A 165 4.45 -15.38 -3.10
CA ARG A 165 5.33 -15.64 -4.25
C ARG A 165 6.23 -16.86 -4.01
N ASN A 166 6.80 -16.97 -2.81
CA ASN A 166 7.64 -18.11 -2.45
C ASN A 166 6.84 -19.43 -2.35
N ARG A 167 5.57 -19.40 -1.93
CA ARG A 167 4.69 -20.58 -1.90
C ARG A 167 4.40 -21.09 -3.33
N VAL A 168 4.05 -20.17 -4.23
CA VAL A 168 3.71 -20.51 -5.62
C VAL A 168 4.95 -20.94 -6.39
N HIS A 169 6.04 -20.17 -6.39
CA HIS A 169 7.21 -20.47 -7.24
C HIS A 169 8.30 -21.30 -6.55
N GLY A 170 8.32 -21.37 -5.23
CA GLY A 170 9.33 -22.15 -4.48
C GLY A 170 9.03 -23.64 -4.41
N GLY A 171 7.80 -24.05 -4.71
CA GLY A 171 7.37 -25.46 -4.77
C GLY A 171 7.65 -26.18 -6.09
N GLY A 172 8.12 -25.46 -7.12
CA GLY A 172 8.45 -26.04 -8.42
C GLY A 172 9.70 -26.92 -8.37
N ARG A 173 9.57 -28.18 -8.78
CA ARG A 173 10.68 -29.12 -8.98
C ARG A 173 11.50 -28.80 -10.22
#